data_AF-A0A391PR10-F1
#
_entry.id   AF-A0A391PR10-F1
#
_cell.length_a   1.000
_cell.length_b   1.000
_cell.length_c   1.000
_cell.angle_alpha   90.00
_cell.angle_beta   90.00
_cell.angle_gamma   90.00
#
_symmetry.space_group_name_H-M   'P 1'
#
loop_
_entity.id
_entity.type
_entity.pdbx_description
1 polymer ?
#
loop_
_entity_poly.entity_id
_entity_poly.type
_entity_poly.pdbx_seq_one_letter_code
_entity_poly.pdbx_strand_id
1 'polypeptide(L)' 'MSAQPTAYPDVVTREEWTGARTKLLAREREATHLRDAVNAERRRLPMVKIEKDYVFDGPDGAVRLLDMFEGRR' A
#
# COMPACT_ATOMS: atom_id res chain seq x y z
N MET A 1 34.54 -16.48 -24.38
CA MET A 1 33.90 -16.45 -23.06
C MET A 1 32.39 -16.49 -23.29
N SER A 2 31.82 -17.67 -23.10
CA SER A 2 30.43 -18.00 -23.38
C SER A 2 29.52 -17.36 -22.32
N ALA A 3 28.63 -16.45 -22.74
CA ALA A 3 27.59 -15.92 -21.88
C ALA A 3 26.39 -16.89 -21.89
N GLN A 4 26.04 -17.43 -20.73
CA GLN A 4 24.80 -18.18 -20.52
C GLN A 4 23.59 -17.25 -20.56
N PRO A 5 22.40 -17.70 -21.02
CA PRO A 5 21.22 -16.86 -21.10
C PRO A 5 20.65 -16.68 -19.70
N THR A 6 20.98 -15.57 -19.07
CA THR A 6 20.32 -15.14 -17.84
C THR A 6 19.04 -14.39 -18.21
N ALA A 7 17.94 -14.69 -17.51
CA ALA A 7 16.63 -14.07 -17.72
C ALA A 7 16.59 -12.61 -17.22
N TYR A 8 17.55 -11.78 -17.66
CA TYR A 8 17.62 -10.37 -17.32
C TYR A 8 17.12 -9.53 -18.49
N PRO A 9 16.48 -8.38 -18.20
CA PRO A 9 16.16 -7.38 -19.22
C PRO A 9 17.42 -6.90 -19.96
N ASP A 10 17.21 -6.35 -21.15
CA ASP A 10 18.30 -5.82 -21.98
C ASP A 10 19.11 -4.75 -21.24
N VAL A 11 20.44 -4.87 -21.32
CA VAL A 11 21.37 -3.86 -20.82
C VAL A 11 21.46 -2.74 -21.85
N VAL A 12 20.80 -1.61 -21.55
CA VAL A 12 20.67 -0.46 -22.46
C VAL A 12 21.52 0.72 -22.01
N THR A 13 21.64 1.72 -22.89
CA THR A 13 22.31 2.97 -22.55
C THR A 13 21.51 3.80 -21.54
N ARG A 14 22.18 4.79 -20.94
CA ARG A 14 21.53 5.71 -19.98
C ARG A 14 20.38 6.50 -20.59
N GLU A 15 20.50 6.89 -21.85
CA GLU A 15 19.49 7.70 -22.55
C GLU A 15 18.22 6.88 -22.79
N GLU A 16 18.37 5.65 -23.30
CA GLU A 16 17.26 4.71 -23.51
C GLU A 16 16.54 4.39 -22.20
N TRP A 17 17.31 4.12 -21.14
CA TRP A 17 16.74 3.88 -19.82
C TRP A 17 15.97 5.10 -19.30
N THR A 18 16.51 6.31 -19.49
CA THR A 18 15.85 7.55 -19.03
C THR A 18 14.54 7.78 -19.78
N GLY A 19 14.51 7.53 -21.09
CA GLY A 19 13.29 7.59 -21.90
C GLY A 19 12.24 6.58 -21.45
N ALA A 20 12.63 5.34 -21.18
CA ALA A 20 11.74 4.31 -20.65
C ALA A 20 11.22 4.67 -19.24
N ARG A 21 12.09 5.20 -18.36
CA ARG A 21 11.73 5.57 -16.99
C ARG A 21 10.74 6.73 -16.95
N THR A 22 10.91 7.75 -17.79
CA THR A 22 9.95 8.88 -17.86
C THR A 22 8.57 8.41 -18.31
N LYS A 23 8.49 7.49 -19.29
CA LYS A 23 7.21 6.90 -19.72
C LYS A 23 6.54 6.11 -18.59
N LEU A 24 7.33 5.33 -17.84
CA LEU A 24 6.82 4.58 -16.69
C LEU A 24 6.34 5.51 -15.57
N LEU A 25 7.08 6.57 -15.27
CA LEU A 25 6.76 7.52 -14.21
C LEU A 25 5.39 8.19 -14.43
N ALA A 26 5.03 8.50 -15.68
CA ALA A 26 3.72 9.04 -16.00
C ALA A 26 2.58 8.07 -15.60
N ARG A 27 2.74 6.78 -15.91
CA ARG A 27 1.76 5.74 -15.53
C ARG A 27 1.71 5.52 -14.01
N GLU A 28 2.87 5.53 -13.34
CA GLU A 28 2.96 5.42 -11.87
C GLU A 28 2.22 6.58 -11.18
N ARG A 29 2.31 7.79 -11.74
CA ARG A 29 1.61 8.97 -11.24
C ARG A 29 0.08 8.82 -11.34
N GLU A 30 -0.42 8.36 -12.48
CA GLU A 30 -1.85 8.09 -12.66
C GLU A 30 -2.37 7.04 -11.66
N ALA A 31 -1.63 5.94 -11.51
CA ALA A 31 -1.96 4.90 -10.53
C ALA A 31 -2.00 5.44 -9.09
N THR A 32 -1.10 6.38 -8.76
CA THR A 32 -1.10 7.05 -7.46
C THR A 32 -2.37 7.86 -7.23
N HIS A 33 -2.76 8.69 -8.20
CA HIS A 33 -3.98 9.48 -8.11
C HIS A 33 -5.24 8.61 -8.01
N LEU A 34 -5.31 7.51 -8.76
CA LEU A 34 -6.42 6.55 -8.68
C LEU A 34 -6.50 5.90 -7.28
N ARG A 35 -5.35 5.50 -6.73
CA ARG A 35 -5.30 4.94 -5.37
C ARG A 35 -5.79 5.93 -4.33
N ASP A 36 -5.43 7.20 -4.46
CA ASP A 36 -5.87 8.25 -3.55
C ASP A 36 -7.38 8.50 -3.64
N ALA A 37 -7.95 8.49 -4.86
CA ALA A 37 -9.39 8.60 -5.06
C ALA A 37 -10.15 7.45 -4.39
N VAL A 38 -9.73 6.20 -4.63
CA VAL A 38 -10.33 5.02 -3.99
C VAL A 38 -10.21 5.09 -2.47
N ASN A 39 -9.07 5.52 -1.94
CA ASN A 39 -8.90 5.68 -0.49
C ASN A 39 -9.84 6.76 0.07
N ALA A 40 -10.05 7.85 -0.65
CA ALA A 40 -11.00 8.88 -0.25
C ALA A 40 -12.45 8.34 -0.25
N GLU A 41 -12.83 7.54 -1.25
CA GLU A 41 -14.14 6.87 -1.29
C GLU A 41 -14.31 5.89 -0.13
N ARG A 42 -13.30 5.05 0.16
CA ARG A 42 -13.32 4.12 1.29
C ARG A 42 -13.56 4.82 2.62
N ARG A 43 -12.93 5.98 2.85
CA ARG A 43 -13.12 6.79 4.07
C ARG A 43 -14.51 7.43 4.17
N ARG A 44 -15.22 7.59 3.04
CA ARG A 44 -16.58 8.13 2.99
C ARG A 44 -17.65 7.05 3.06
N LEU A 45 -17.28 5.77 3.08
CA LEU A 45 -18.26 4.70 3.24
C LEU A 45 -19.05 4.91 4.55
N PRO A 46 -20.37 4.65 4.54
CA PRO A 46 -21.17 4.70 5.74
C PRO A 46 -20.57 3.81 6.84
N MET A 47 -20.51 4.34 8.05
CA MET A 47 -20.03 3.58 9.20
C MET A 47 -21.15 2.66 9.72
N VAL A 48 -20.77 1.46 10.11
CA VAL A 48 -21.65 0.54 10.85
C VAL A 48 -21.23 0.55 12.31
N LYS A 49 -22.20 0.67 13.21
CA LYS A 49 -21.96 0.58 14.65
C LYS A 49 -21.49 -0.83 14.99
N ILE A 50 -20.34 -0.93 15.66
CA ILE A 50 -19.90 -2.19 16.23
C ILE A 50 -20.69 -2.41 17.53
N GLU A 51 -21.61 -3.38 17.50
CA GLU A 51 -22.44 -3.73 18.67
C GLU A 51 -21.86 -4.87 19.49
N LYS A 52 -21.00 -5.68 18.86
CA LYS A 52 -20.34 -6.79 19.52
C LYS A 52 -19.26 -6.28 20.47
N ASP A 53 -19.29 -6.75 21.72
CA ASP A 53 -18.24 -6.50 22.69
C ASP A 53 -17.05 -7.43 22.39
N TYR A 54 -16.10 -6.92 21.60
CA TYR A 54 -14.89 -7.65 21.28
C TYR A 54 -13.89 -7.61 22.44
N VAL A 55 -13.41 -8.79 22.80
CA VAL A 55 -12.33 -9.01 23.77
C VAL A 55 -11.14 -9.58 23.02
N PHE A 56 -9.97 -9.01 23.24
CA PHE A 56 -8.71 -9.39 22.61
C PHE A 56 -7.69 -9.79 23.67
N ASP A 57 -6.76 -10.68 23.31
CA ASP A 57 -5.62 -11.02 24.15
C ASP A 57 -4.52 -9.94 24.00
N GLY A 58 -4.25 -9.22 25.09
CA GLY A 58 -3.19 -8.23 25.18
C GLY A 58 -2.01 -8.72 26.02
N PRO A 59 -0.89 -7.98 26.03
CA PRO A 59 0.30 -8.32 26.82
C PRO A 59 0.03 -8.46 28.33
N ASP A 60 -0.90 -7.65 28.86
CA ASP A 60 -1.25 -7.60 30.28
C ASP A 60 -2.57 -8.36 30.60
N GLY A 61 -3.11 -9.11 29.63
CA GLY A 61 -4.37 -9.85 29.75
C GLY A 61 -5.43 -9.40 28.76
N ALA A 62 -6.67 -9.81 29.00
CA ALA A 62 -7.80 -9.54 28.11
C ALA A 62 -8.17 -8.04 28.09
N VAL A 63 -8.29 -7.43 26.91
CA VAL A 63 -8.61 -6.01 26.71
C VAL A 63 -9.78 -5.83 25.75
N ARG A 64 -10.61 -4.79 25.96
CA ARG A 64 -11.70 -4.46 25.04
C ARG A 64 -11.19 -3.59 23.90
N LEU A 65 -11.96 -3.52 22.82
CA LEU A 65 -11.59 -2.73 21.62
C LEU A 65 -11.21 -1.26 21.95
N LEU A 66 -11.93 -0.61 22.87
CA LEU A 66 -11.65 0.77 23.25
C LEU A 66 -10.36 0.92 24.07
N ASP A 67 -10.05 -0.09 24.89
CA ASP A 67 -8.88 -0.09 25.77
C ASP A 67 -7.57 -0.19 24.96
N MET A 68 -7.63 -0.81 23.77
CA MET A 68 -6.48 -0.92 22.84
C MET A 68 -5.92 0.44 22.39
N PHE A 69 -6.71 1.51 22.48
CA PHE A 69 -6.30 2.85 22.09
C PHE A 69 -5.81 3.70 23.27
N GLU A 70 -5.61 3.09 24.45
CA GLU A 70 -5.07 3.76 25.66
C GLU A 70 -5.85 5.02 26.05
N GLY A 71 -7.16 5.06 25.79
CA GLY A 71 -8.00 6.24 26.06
C GLY A 71 -7.70 7.45 25.17
N ARG A 72 -6.88 7.31 24.11
CA ARG A 72 -6.67 8.37 23.12
C ARG A 72 -7.93 8.52 22.28
N ARG A 73 -8.47 9.75 22.26
CA ARG A 73 -9.72 10.09 21.58
C ARG A 73 -9.46 10.81 20.26
#